data_AF-A0A227J964-F1
#
_entry.id   AF-A0A227J964-F1
#
_cell.length_a   1.000
_cell.length_b   1.000
_cell.length_c   1.000
_cell.angle_alpha   90.00
_cell.angle_beta   90.00
_cell.angle_gamma   90.00
#
_symmetry.space_group_name_H-M   'P 1'
#
loop_
_entity.id
_entity.type
_entity.pdbx_description
1 polymer ?
#
loop_
_entity_poly.entity_id
_entity_poly.type
_entity_poly.pdbx_seq_one_letter_code
_entity_poly.pdbx_strand_id
1 'polypeptide(L)'
;MFSSLALMIGGRFSRAKKRNKMVSFISLSSTIGIAVGVAVIIIGLSAMNGFERELQSRVLSVIPHGELEGVNGPLQNYTKTMNQALQHEHVVAAAPYVRFTGLAEKGSKLKAIEVRGVDPAYEQA
;
A
#
# COMPACT_ATOMS: atom_id res chain seq x y z
N MET A 1 -5.76 13.47 -39.67
CA MET A 1 -4.50 13.88 -40.35
C MET A 1 -4.13 15.37 -40.14
N PHE A 2 -4.60 16.04 -39.07
CA PHE A 2 -4.30 17.46 -38.79
C PHE A 2 -3.39 17.69 -37.56
N SER A 3 -2.98 16.64 -36.85
CA SER A 3 -2.18 16.72 -35.63
C SER A 3 -0.76 17.28 -35.88
N SER A 4 -0.19 17.00 -37.05
CA SER A 4 1.20 17.39 -37.36
C SER A 4 1.35 18.91 -37.56
N LEU A 5 0.42 19.57 -38.25
CA LEU A 5 0.49 21.02 -38.50
C LEU A 5 0.26 21.84 -37.23
N ALA A 6 -0.75 21.49 -36.42
CA ALA A 6 -1.06 22.21 -35.18
C ALA A 6 0.08 22.09 -34.15
N LEU A 7 0.65 20.89 -33.95
CA LEU A 7 1.81 20.71 -33.09
C LEU A 7 3.05 21.45 -33.60
N MET A 8 3.30 21.44 -34.92
CA MET A 8 4.45 22.12 -35.51
C MET A 8 4.36 23.63 -35.35
N ILE A 9 3.17 24.20 -35.57
CA ILE A 9 2.92 25.65 -35.38
C ILE A 9 3.00 26.00 -33.89
N GLY A 10 2.37 25.23 -33.01
CA GLY A 10 2.38 25.44 -31.56
C GLY A 10 3.80 25.36 -30.97
N GLY A 11 4.58 24.33 -31.33
CA GLY A 11 5.96 24.17 -30.90
C GLY A 11 6.89 25.27 -31.43
N ARG A 12 6.70 25.71 -32.68
CA ARG A 12 7.41 26.87 -33.24
C ARG A 12 7.07 28.15 -32.48
N PHE A 13 5.81 28.36 -32.11
CA PHE A 13 5.37 29.54 -31.37
C PHE A 13 5.87 29.54 -29.91
N SER A 14 5.94 28.37 -29.28
CA SER A 14 6.51 28.17 -27.93
C SER A 14 8.03 28.38 -27.89
N ARG A 15 8.76 27.90 -28.90
CA ARG A 15 10.24 28.03 -28.99
C ARG A 15 10.70 29.33 -29.65
N ALA A 16 9.81 30.07 -30.31
CA ALA A 16 10.16 31.34 -30.94
C ALA A 16 10.63 32.33 -29.88
N LYS A 17 11.94 32.63 -29.85
CA LYS A 17 12.52 33.75 -29.12
C LYS A 17 11.84 35.03 -29.61
N LYS A 18 10.76 35.45 -28.94
CA LYS A 18 10.07 36.70 -29.26
C LYS A 18 11.08 37.83 -29.10
N ARG A 19 11.13 38.72 -30.10
CA ARG A 19 11.95 39.95 -30.11
C ARG A 19 11.69 40.83 -28.86
N ASN A 20 10.59 40.58 -28.16
CA ASN A 20 10.18 41.24 -26.93
C ASN A 20 10.51 40.39 -25.67
N LYS A 21 11.56 40.79 -24.93
CA LYS A 21 12.09 40.06 -23.76
C LYS A 21 11.05 39.81 -22.67
N MET A 22 10.10 40.73 -22.48
CA MET A 22 9.05 40.64 -21.45
C MET A 22 8.14 39.42 -21.66
N VAL A 23 7.76 39.13 -22.91
CA VAL A 23 6.88 37.99 -23.20
C VAL A 23 7.62 36.66 -23.03
N SER A 24 8.89 36.61 -23.40
CA SER A 24 9.72 35.41 -23.17
C SER A 24 9.92 35.12 -21.68
N PHE A 25 10.02 36.16 -20.84
CA PHE A 25 10.14 36.02 -19.40
C PHE A 25 8.87 35.41 -18.78
N ILE A 26 7.68 35.95 -19.13
CA ILE A 26 6.40 35.43 -18.63
C ILE A 26 6.21 33.96 -19.04
N SER A 27 6.43 33.62 -20.31
CA SER A 27 6.27 32.23 -20.76
C SER A 27 7.22 31.26 -20.06
N LEU A 28 8.46 31.67 -19.79
CA LEU A 28 9.43 30.85 -19.08
C LEU A 28 9.06 30.68 -17.60
N SER A 29 8.70 31.77 -16.92
CA SER A 29 8.33 31.72 -15.49
C SER A 29 7.06 30.90 -15.26
N SER A 30 6.05 31.03 -16.13
CA SER A 30 4.84 30.19 -16.08
C SER A 30 5.16 28.71 -16.30
N THR A 31 6.02 28.39 -17.26
CA THR A 31 6.40 27.00 -17.53
C THR A 31 7.14 26.37 -16.36
N ILE A 32 8.08 27.11 -15.74
CA ILE A 32 8.79 26.66 -14.54
C ILE A 32 7.81 26.47 -13.38
N GLY A 33 6.89 27.41 -13.16
CA GLY A 33 5.88 27.30 -12.11
C GLY A 33 5.00 26.06 -12.25
N ILE A 34 4.52 25.78 -13.48
CA ILE A 34 3.74 24.57 -13.78
C ILE A 34 4.61 23.31 -13.56
N ALA A 35 5.84 23.30 -14.05
CA ALA A 35 6.74 22.16 -13.89
C ALA A 35 7.00 21.84 -12.42
N VAL A 36 7.27 22.86 -11.59
CA VAL A 36 7.46 22.71 -10.15
C VAL A 36 6.17 22.23 -9.47
N GLY A 37 5.02 22.83 -9.79
CA GLY A 37 3.74 22.44 -9.20
C GLY A 37 3.39 20.98 -9.50
N VAL A 38 3.55 20.55 -10.76
CA VAL A 38 3.32 19.16 -11.17
C VAL A 38 4.32 18.22 -10.50
N ALA A 39 5.60 18.61 -10.41
CA ALA A 39 6.62 17.80 -9.74
C ALA A 39 6.29 17.57 -8.26
N VAL A 40 5.85 18.60 -7.54
CA VAL A 40 5.44 18.49 -6.13
C VAL A 40 4.28 17.51 -5.97
N ILE A 41 3.27 17.60 -6.83
CA ILE A 41 2.11 16.69 -6.79
C ILE A 41 2.53 15.25 -7.07
N ILE A 42 3.37 15.02 -8.09
CA ILE A 42 3.86 13.67 -8.44
C ILE A 42 4.66 13.07 -7.28
N ILE A 43 5.56 13.85 -6.67
CA ILE A 43 6.38 13.40 -5.54
C ILE A 43 5.49 13.07 -4.34
N GLY A 44 4.51 13.93 -4.01
CA GLY A 44 3.58 13.70 -2.91
C GLY A 44 2.77 12.40 -3.09
N LEU A 45 2.19 12.20 -4.28
CA LEU A 45 1.47 10.97 -4.60
C LEU A 45 2.38 9.74 -4.58
N SER A 46 3.60 9.86 -5.08
CA SER A 46 4.58 8.76 -5.07
C SER A 46 4.96 8.35 -3.64
N ALA A 47 5.13 9.32 -2.74
CA ALA A 47 5.40 9.06 -1.34
C ALA A 47 4.20 8.37 -0.66
N MET A 48 2.98 8.86 -0.90
CA MET A 48 1.76 8.24 -0.37
C MET A 48 1.58 6.81 -0.87
N ASN A 49 1.71 6.57 -2.18
CA ASN A 49 1.58 5.24 -2.77
C ASN A 49 2.66 4.28 -2.26
N GLY A 50 3.90 4.75 -2.12
CA GLY A 50 5.00 3.96 -1.57
C GLY A 50 4.76 3.60 -0.10
N PHE A 51 4.26 4.54 0.69
CA PHE A 51 3.91 4.31 2.09
C PHE A 51 2.74 3.34 2.24
N GLU A 52 1.68 3.47 1.44
CA GLU A 52 0.55 2.54 1.45
C GLU A 52 1.01 1.10 1.19
N ARG A 53 1.88 0.91 0.19
CA ARG A 53 2.45 -0.40 -0.12
C ARG A 53 3.29 -0.96 1.03
N GLU A 54 4.08 -0.11 1.69
CA GLU A 54 4.90 -0.54 2.83
C GLU A 54 4.02 -0.91 4.04
N LEU A 55 2.94 -0.15 4.29
CA LEU A 55 1.96 -0.50 5.32
C LEU A 55 1.25 -1.82 5.00
N GLN A 56 0.78 -2.00 3.77
CA GLN A 56 0.13 -3.24 3.36
C GLN A 56 1.06 -4.44 3.53
N SER A 57 2.30 -4.34 3.05
CA SER A 57 3.25 -5.45 3.07
C SER A 57 3.83 -5.78 4.44
N ARG A 58 4.02 -4.81 5.34
CA ARG A 58 4.64 -5.07 6.65
C ARG A 58 3.66 -5.23 7.79
N VAL A 59 2.52 -4.53 7.73
CA VAL A 59 1.59 -4.44 8.86
C VAL A 59 0.33 -5.27 8.60
N LEU A 60 -0.21 -5.22 7.38
CA LEU A 60 -1.45 -5.92 7.05
C LEU A 60 -1.23 -7.35 6.56
N SER A 61 -0.05 -7.68 6.02
CA SER A 61 0.26 -9.06 5.58
C SER A 61 0.21 -10.11 6.69
N VAL A 62 0.25 -9.71 7.96
CA VAL A 62 0.24 -10.62 9.12
C VAL A 62 -1.14 -10.67 9.79
N ILE A 63 -2.11 -9.89 9.29
CA ILE A 63 -3.45 -9.81 9.89
C ILE A 63 -4.42 -10.60 9.00
N PRO A 64 -5.06 -11.66 9.52
CA PRO A 64 -6.05 -12.40 8.76
C PRO A 64 -7.29 -11.54 8.51
N HIS A 65 -7.91 -11.69 7.34
CA HIS A 65 -9.16 -10.99 7.01
C HIS A 65 -10.35 -11.49 7.83
N GLY A 66 -10.26 -12.67 8.44
CA GLY A 66 -11.29 -13.24 9.29
C GLY A 66 -10.73 -14.33 10.21
N GLU A 67 -11.33 -14.46 11.39
CA GLU A 67 -10.97 -15.45 12.40
C GLU A 67 -12.20 -16.28 12.77
N LEU A 68 -12.02 -17.59 12.93
CA LEU A 68 -13.06 -18.51 13.38
C LEU A 68 -12.69 -19.04 14.75
N GLU A 69 -13.50 -18.69 15.75
CA GLU A 69 -13.25 -19.04 17.15
C GLU A 69 -14.43 -19.82 17.74
N GLY A 70 -14.11 -20.74 18.64
CA GLY A 70 -15.13 -21.44 19.40
C GLY A 70 -15.73 -20.52 20.47
N VAL A 71 -17.06 -20.51 20.60
CA VAL A 71 -17.79 -19.63 21.51
C VAL A 71 -17.45 -19.88 22.99
N ASN A 72 -17.28 -21.16 23.36
CA ASN A 72 -17.10 -21.57 24.76
C ASN A 72 -15.72 -22.22 25.03
N GLY A 73 -14.76 -22.09 24.11
CA GLY A 73 -13.45 -22.72 24.24
C GLY A 73 -12.78 -23.02 22.89
N PRO A 74 -11.68 -23.79 22.90
CA PRO A 74 -10.95 -24.13 21.69
C PRO A 74 -11.86 -24.81 20.65
N LEU A 75 -11.65 -24.47 19.38
CA LEU A 75 -12.39 -25.07 18.28
C LEU A 75 -12.05 -26.56 18.19
N GLN A 76 -13.03 -27.43 18.49
CA GLN A 76 -12.85 -28.88 18.35
C GLN A 76 -12.85 -29.26 16.86
N ASN A 77 -11.95 -30.15 16.46
CA ASN A 77 -11.80 -30.60 15.06
C ASN A 77 -11.58 -29.46 14.05
N TYR A 78 -10.65 -28.54 14.35
CA TYR A 78 -10.33 -27.39 13.50
C TYR A 78 -10.09 -27.76 12.02
N THR A 79 -9.51 -28.94 11.74
CA THR A 79 -9.25 -29.42 10.39
C THR A 79 -10.52 -29.53 9.54
N LYS A 80 -11.65 -29.96 10.12
CA LYS A 80 -12.92 -30.06 9.39
C LYS A 80 -13.44 -28.67 9.01
N THR A 81 -13.45 -27.75 9.97
CA THR A 81 -13.89 -26.37 9.75
C THR A 81 -12.99 -25.65 8.75
N MET A 82 -11.67 -25.86 8.83
CA MET A 82 -10.69 -25.33 7.89
C MET A 82 -10.95 -25.82 6.46
N ASN A 83 -11.17 -27.13 6.28
CA ASN A 83 -11.49 -27.70 4.97
C ASN A 83 -12.84 -27.20 4.42
N GLN A 84 -13.83 -26.97 5.29
CA GLN A 84 -15.10 -26.35 4.88
C GLN A 84 -14.92 -24.89 4.47
N ALA A 85 -14.08 -24.13 5.18
CA ALA A 85 -13.78 -22.75 4.81
C ALA A 85 -13.06 -22.67 3.46
N LEU A 86 -12.08 -23.55 3.21
CA LEU A 86 -11.33 -23.63 1.95
C LEU A 86 -12.18 -24.04 0.74
N GLN A 87 -13.39 -24.56 0.95
CA GLN A 87 -14.32 -24.85 -0.16
C GLN A 87 -15.01 -23.61 -0.71
N HIS A 88 -14.97 -22.47 0.00
CA HIS A 88 -15.54 -21.22 -0.49
C HIS A 88 -14.59 -20.52 -1.46
N GLU A 89 -15.13 -20.07 -2.60
CA GLU A 89 -14.37 -19.42 -3.67
C GLU A 89 -13.61 -18.15 -3.24
N HIS A 90 -14.09 -17.46 -2.20
CA HIS A 90 -13.45 -16.25 -1.68
C HIS A 90 -12.35 -16.52 -0.62
N VAL A 91 -12.14 -17.76 -0.22
CA VAL A 91 -11.12 -18.12 0.79
C VAL A 91 -9.84 -18.54 0.08
N VAL A 92 -8.83 -17.67 0.13
CA VAL A 92 -7.53 -17.89 -0.52
C VAL A 92 -6.66 -18.89 0.25
N ALA A 93 -6.64 -18.76 1.57
CA ALA A 93 -5.86 -19.61 2.48
C ALA A 93 -6.52 -19.66 3.86
N ALA A 94 -6.23 -20.72 4.61
CA ALA A 94 -6.65 -20.87 5.99
C ALA A 94 -5.53 -21.54 6.80
N ALA A 95 -5.24 -21.00 7.98
CA ALA A 95 -4.20 -21.50 8.88
C ALA A 95 -4.74 -21.63 10.31
N PRO A 96 -4.39 -22.71 11.04
CA PRO A 96 -4.73 -22.83 12.45
C PRO A 96 -3.81 -21.92 13.28
N TYR A 97 -4.38 -21.31 14.33
CA TYR A 97 -3.61 -20.54 15.30
C TYR A 97 -4.06 -20.83 16.72
N VAL A 98 -3.19 -20.55 17.69
CA VAL A 98 -3.50 -20.58 19.13
C VAL A 98 -3.17 -19.21 19.71
N ARG A 99 -4.13 -18.59 20.40
CA ARG A 99 -3.93 -17.30 21.07
C ARG A 99 -3.97 -17.48 22.58
N PHE A 100 -2.98 -16.93 23.28
CA PHE A 100 -2.95 -16.91 24.73
C PHE A 100 -2.27 -15.64 25.25
N THR A 101 -2.69 -15.19 26.42
CA THR A 101 -2.08 -14.06 27.11
C THR A 101 -1.06 -14.57 28.14
N GLY A 102 0.12 -13.98 28.17
CA GLY A 102 1.18 -14.32 29.10
C GLY A 102 1.86 -13.09 29.69
N LEU A 103 2.76 -13.31 30.66
CA LEU A 103 3.64 -12.27 31.18
C LEU A 103 5.05 -12.50 30.65
N ALA A 104 5.62 -11.52 29.96
CA ALA A 104 7.02 -11.50 29.57
C ALA A 104 7.84 -10.79 30.64
N GLU A 105 8.92 -11.44 31.09
CA GLU A 105 9.83 -10.92 32.10
C GLU A 105 11.21 -10.64 31.51
N LYS A 106 11.78 -9.48 31.86
CA LYS A 106 13.21 -9.20 31.65
C LYS A 106 13.76 -8.47 32.87
N GLY A 107 14.45 -9.21 33.74
CA GLY A 107 14.90 -8.69 35.04
C GLY A 107 13.70 -8.26 35.88
N SER A 108 13.71 -7.04 36.42
CA SER A 108 12.58 -6.52 37.22
C SER A 108 11.39 -5.99 36.42
N LYS A 109 11.40 -6.08 35.08
CA LYS A 109 10.32 -5.58 34.22
C LYS A 109 9.43 -6.72 33.76
N LEU A 110 8.16 -6.68 34.17
CA LEU A 110 7.09 -7.56 33.69
C LEU A 110 6.16 -6.78 32.75
N LYS A 111 5.77 -7.41 31.63
CA LYS A 111 4.74 -6.90 30.73
C LYS A 111 3.78 -8.01 30.34
N ALA A 112 2.48 -7.72 30.36
CA ALA A 112 1.50 -8.57 29.70
C ALA A 112 1.73 -8.52 28.19
N ILE A 113 1.77 -9.70 27.57
CA ILE A 113 1.88 -9.87 26.13
C ILE A 113 0.79 -10.84 25.67
N GLU A 114 0.30 -10.61 24.46
CA GLU A 114 -0.50 -11.59 23.73
C GLU A 114 0.43 -12.35 22.79
N VAL A 115 0.32 -13.68 22.80
CA VAL A 115 1.10 -14.56 21.96
C VAL A 115 0.16 -15.31 21.03
N ARG A 116 0.47 -15.26 19.74
CA ARG A 116 -0.16 -16.05 18.70
C ARG A 116 0.81 -17.12 18.24
N GLY A 117 0.52 -18.37 18.57
CA GLY A 117 1.19 -19.54 18.00
C GLY A 117 0.63 -19.80 16.61
N VAL A 118 1.52 -19.88 15.62
CA VAL A 118 1.21 -20.20 14.22
C VAL A 118 2.09 -21.36 13.76
N ASP A 119 1.61 -22.14 12.80
CA ASP A 119 2.41 -23.15 12.13
C ASP A 119 3.02 -22.53 10.85
N PRO A 120 4.36 -22.36 10.78
CA PRO A 120 5.02 -21.75 9.63
C PRO A 120 4.74 -22.44 8.29
N ALA A 121 4.37 -23.72 8.30
CA ALA A 121 4.04 -24.43 7.07
C ALA A 121 2.79 -23.88 6.36
N TYR A 122 1.87 -23.25 7.10
CA TYR A 122 0.63 -22.68 6.58
C TYR A 122 0.71 -21.18 6.29
N GLU A 123 1.81 -20.51 6.67
CA GLU A 123 1.99 -19.04 6.62
C GLU A 123 2.91 -18.56 5.47
N GLN A 124 3.29 -19.45 4.54
CA GLN A 124 4.19 -19.12 3.41
C GLN A 124 3.47 -18.63 2.14
N ALA A 125 2.16 -18.41 2.20
CA ALA A 125 1.32 -18.06 1.05
C ALA A 125 1.27 -16.55 0.77
#